data_AF-A0A6I7YTP0-F1
#
_entry.id   AF-A0A6I7YTP0-F1
#
_cell.length_a   1.000
_cell.length_b   1.000
_cell.length_c   1.000
_cell.angle_alpha   90.00
_cell.angle_beta   90.00
_cell.angle_gamma   90.00
#
_symmetry.space_group_name_H-M   'P 1'
#
loop_
_entity.id
_entity.type
_entity.pdbx_description
1 polymer ?
#
loop_
_entity_poly.entity_id
_entity_poly.type
_entity_poly.pdbx_seq_one_letter_code
_entity_poly.pdbx_strand_id
1 'polypeptide(L)'
;MLSVLAAFDHEHPALCLTDISRRAGLSLTTTHRLVGALTGWGALERDEDGAYHVGLRLWELAALAPRGLALRQAALPYLEDLYEATHENVQMAVRDGAEVVYIEWLSGRSAVGVRIQVGARWPLHATGVGLALLAHGDPALQESYCRGPLVAFTPYTITDGERLRR
;
A
#
# COMPACT_ATOMS: atom_id res chain seq x y z
N MET A 1 -3.74 -20.06 3.56
CA MET A 1 -3.23 -19.71 2.21
C MET A 1 -3.04 -18.21 2.09
N LEU A 2 -4.07 -17.39 2.33
CA LEU A 2 -3.91 -15.92 2.35
C LEU A 2 -2.89 -15.43 3.40
N SER A 3 -2.77 -16.11 4.54
CA SER A 3 -1.73 -15.82 5.54
C SER A 3 -0.29 -15.97 5.04
N VAL A 4 -0.05 -16.82 4.02
CA VAL A 4 1.26 -16.93 3.37
C VAL A 4 1.54 -15.71 2.51
N LEU A 5 0.55 -15.21 1.76
CA LEU A 5 0.70 -13.98 0.98
C LEU A 5 0.84 -12.75 1.89
N ALA A 6 0.10 -12.71 3.00
CA ALA A 6 0.20 -11.64 3.99
C ALA A 6 1.51 -11.67 4.79
N ALA A 7 2.35 -12.70 4.63
CA ALA A 7 3.68 -12.71 5.23
C ALA A 7 4.63 -11.72 4.54
N PHE A 8 4.38 -11.38 3.27
CA PHE A 8 5.20 -10.44 2.51
C PHE A 8 4.74 -9.00 2.75
N ASP A 9 5.71 -8.09 2.83
CA ASP A 9 5.47 -6.65 2.90
C ASP A 9 6.65 -5.90 2.26
N HIS A 10 6.60 -4.57 2.26
CA HIS A 10 7.63 -3.72 1.66
C HIS A 10 9.00 -3.86 2.34
N GLU A 11 9.06 -4.21 3.62
CA GLU A 11 10.31 -4.45 4.35
C GLU A 11 10.83 -5.88 4.12
N HIS A 12 9.95 -6.81 3.74
CA HIS A 12 10.22 -8.23 3.55
C HIS A 12 9.66 -8.75 2.21
N PRO A 13 10.14 -8.22 1.06
CA PRO A 13 9.63 -8.61 -0.25
C PRO A 13 10.07 -10.02 -0.69
N ALA A 14 11.15 -10.52 -0.09
CA ALA A 14 11.73 -11.83 -0.35
C ALA A 14 11.85 -12.60 0.98
N LEU A 15 11.32 -13.82 1.03
CA LEU A 15 11.30 -14.62 2.26
C LEU A 15 11.66 -16.08 2.00
N CYS A 16 12.49 -16.66 2.87
CA CYS A 16 12.69 -18.10 2.86
C CYS A 16 11.50 -18.83 3.53
N LEU A 17 11.40 -20.15 3.34
CA LEU A 17 10.27 -20.95 3.84
C LEU A 17 10.08 -20.82 5.38
N THR A 18 11.17 -20.78 6.14
CA THR A 18 11.13 -20.64 7.60
C THR A 18 10.59 -19.29 8.03
N ASP A 19 10.96 -18.21 7.32
CA ASP A 19 10.46 -16.87 7.63
C ASP A 19 8.97 -16.75 7.30
N ILE A 20 8.53 -17.31 6.16
CA ILE A 20 7.10 -17.39 5.81
C ILE A 20 6.36 -18.14 6.91
N SER A 21 6.88 -19.28 7.37
CA SER A 21 6.25 -20.09 8.41
C SER A 21 6.06 -19.30 9.71
N ARG A 22 7.11 -18.59 10.14
CA ARG A 22 7.09 -17.77 11.35
C ARG A 22 6.10 -16.61 11.23
N ARG A 23 6.14 -15.87 10.11
CA ARG A 23 5.31 -14.67 9.89
C ARG A 23 3.84 -15.02 9.66
N ALA A 24 3.56 -16.14 8.98
CA ALA A 24 2.21 -16.63 8.75
C ALA A 24 1.61 -17.36 9.97
N GLY A 25 2.41 -17.64 11.02
CA GLY A 25 1.97 -18.39 12.20
C GLY A 25 1.63 -19.85 11.91
N LEU A 26 2.35 -20.48 10.98
CA LEU A 26 2.07 -21.84 10.49
C LEU A 26 3.21 -22.80 10.84
N SER A 27 2.90 -24.10 10.88
CA SER A 27 3.94 -25.14 10.95
C SER A 27 4.68 -25.26 9.61
N LEU A 28 5.97 -25.62 9.65
CA LEU A 28 6.82 -25.75 8.45
C LEU A 28 6.21 -26.68 7.39
N THR A 29 5.64 -27.81 7.80
CA THR A 29 4.98 -28.76 6.89
C THR A 29 3.76 -28.14 6.18
N THR A 30 2.96 -27.35 6.91
CA THR A 30 1.79 -26.66 6.34
C THR A 30 2.25 -25.55 5.39
N THR A 31 3.27 -24.79 5.80
CA THR A 31 3.87 -23.72 4.99
C THR A 31 4.41 -24.28 3.69
N HIS A 32 5.19 -25.37 3.72
CA HIS A 32 5.73 -26.02 2.53
C HIS A 32 4.63 -26.40 1.53
N ARG A 33 3.56 -27.03 2.01
CA ARG A 33 2.43 -27.43 1.14
C ARG A 33 1.72 -26.24 0.52
N LEU A 34 1.48 -25.18 1.29
CA LEU A 34 0.78 -23.98 0.81
C LEU A 34 1.65 -23.17 -0.15
N VAL A 35 2.92 -22.98 0.18
CA VAL A 35 3.89 -22.31 -0.69
C VAL A 35 4.04 -23.08 -2.00
N GLY A 36 4.17 -24.40 -1.98
CA GLY A 36 4.21 -25.22 -3.19
C GLY A 36 2.97 -25.07 -4.07
N ALA A 37 1.77 -25.01 -3.48
CA ALA A 37 0.54 -24.75 -4.23
C ALA A 37 0.51 -23.34 -4.85
N LEU A 38 0.93 -22.32 -4.10
CA LEU A 38 1.00 -20.94 -4.59
C LEU A 38 2.06 -20.77 -5.68
N THR A 39 3.21 -21.42 -5.56
CA THR A 39 4.25 -21.44 -6.59
C THR A 39 3.77 -22.17 -7.84
N GLY A 40 3.15 -23.35 -7.70
CA GLY A 40 2.59 -24.08 -8.84
C GLY A 40 1.48 -23.32 -9.56
N TRP A 41 0.74 -22.46 -8.85
CA TRP A 41 -0.25 -21.58 -9.48
C TRP A 41 0.36 -20.30 -10.07
N GLY A 42 1.55 -19.89 -9.65
CA GLY A 42 2.24 -18.66 -10.11
C GLY A 42 2.02 -17.43 -9.23
N ALA A 43 1.42 -17.58 -8.05
CA ALA A 43 1.31 -16.50 -7.07
C ALA A 43 2.62 -16.23 -6.32
N LEU A 44 3.47 -17.23 -6.20
CA LEU A 44 4.81 -17.09 -5.66
C LEU A 44 5.82 -17.58 -6.68
N GLU A 45 6.97 -16.94 -6.72
CA GLU A 45 8.11 -17.39 -7.52
C GLU A 45 9.27 -17.66 -6.56
N ARG A 46 10.14 -18.60 -6.92
CA ARG A 46 11.32 -18.93 -6.13
C ARG A 46 12.55 -18.56 -6.93
N ASP A 47 13.43 -17.76 -6.36
CA ASP A 47 14.68 -17.36 -6.99
C ASP A 47 15.77 -18.44 -6.87
N GLU A 48 16.94 -18.16 -7.44
CA GLU A 48 18.10 -19.05 -7.43
C GLU A 48 18.67 -19.27 -6.01
N ASP A 49 18.57 -18.26 -5.14
CA ASP A 49 18.98 -18.31 -3.74
C ASP A 49 17.97 -19.08 -2.86
N GLY A 50 16.84 -19.46 -3.43
CA GLY A 50 15.78 -20.25 -2.80
C GLY A 50 14.80 -19.43 -1.97
N ALA A 51 14.85 -18.10 -2.04
CA ALA A 51 13.85 -17.20 -1.46
C ALA A 51 12.61 -17.13 -2.35
N TYR A 52 11.47 -16.91 -1.72
CA TYR A 52 10.19 -16.73 -2.40
C TYR A 52 9.86 -15.25 -2.55
N HIS A 53 9.22 -14.91 -3.66
CA HIS A 53 8.74 -13.57 -4.01
C HIS A 53 7.29 -13.63 -4.45
N VAL A 54 6.60 -12.50 -4.42
CA VAL A 54 5.28 -12.36 -5.05
C VAL A 54 5.44 -12.53 -6.56
N GLY A 55 4.76 -13.54 -7.12
CA GLY A 55 4.84 -13.89 -8.54
C GLY A 55 3.94 -13.04 -9.44
N LEU A 56 4.23 -13.04 -10.75
CA LEU A 56 3.57 -12.19 -11.74
C LEU A 56 2.05 -12.40 -11.80
N ARG A 57 1.56 -13.62 -11.57
CA ARG A 57 0.14 -13.93 -11.70
C ARG A 57 -0.76 -13.15 -10.73
N LEU A 58 -0.23 -12.78 -9.56
CA LEU A 58 -0.97 -11.92 -8.63
C LEU A 58 -1.12 -10.50 -9.18
N TRP A 59 -0.12 -9.99 -9.90
CA TRP A 59 -0.23 -8.70 -10.58
C TRP A 59 -1.24 -8.74 -11.73
N GLU A 60 -1.24 -9.79 -12.54
CA GLU A 60 -2.23 -9.98 -13.61
C GLU A 60 -3.66 -9.95 -13.07
N LEU A 61 -3.92 -10.61 -11.94
CA LEU A 61 -5.22 -10.59 -11.28
C LEU A 61 -5.56 -9.23 -10.66
N ALA A 62 -4.58 -8.57 -10.04
CA ALA A 62 -4.77 -7.23 -9.50
C ALA A 62 -5.12 -6.23 -10.61
N ALA A 63 -4.55 -6.39 -11.81
CA ALA A 63 -4.84 -5.56 -12.97
C ALA A 63 -6.30 -5.70 -13.45
N LEU A 64 -6.99 -6.82 -13.15
CA LEU A 64 -8.42 -6.98 -13.44
C LEU A 64 -9.32 -6.21 -12.47
N ALA A 65 -8.79 -5.64 -11.39
CA ALA A 65 -9.58 -4.90 -10.42
C ALA A 65 -10.07 -3.56 -11.03
N PRO A 66 -11.39 -3.33 -11.09
CA PRO A 66 -11.96 -2.17 -11.80
C PRO A 66 -11.63 -0.82 -11.12
N ARG A 67 -11.39 -0.83 -9.81
CA ARG A 67 -11.19 0.40 -9.02
C ARG A 67 -9.80 1.03 -9.19
N GLY A 68 -8.76 0.21 -9.33
CA GLY A 68 -7.38 0.69 -9.39
C GLY A 68 -6.96 1.09 -10.80
N LEU A 69 -7.15 0.16 -11.76
CA LEU A 69 -6.60 0.33 -13.10
C LEU A 69 -7.30 1.43 -13.91
N ALA A 70 -8.63 1.52 -13.85
CA ALA A 70 -9.37 2.52 -14.60
C ALA A 70 -9.08 3.96 -14.11
N LEU A 71 -9.02 4.15 -12.78
CA LEU A 71 -8.65 5.44 -12.20
C LEU A 71 -7.21 5.82 -12.57
N ARG A 72 -6.28 4.87 -12.45
CA ARG A 72 -4.89 5.05 -12.89
C ARG A 72 -4.81 5.49 -14.34
N GLN A 73 -5.43 4.76 -15.26
CA GLN A 73 -5.37 5.05 -16.70
C GLN A 73 -5.95 6.43 -17.03
N ALA A 74 -7.04 6.82 -16.37
CA ALA A 74 -7.63 8.14 -16.55
C ALA A 74 -6.78 9.26 -15.95
N ALA A 75 -6.12 9.02 -14.81
CA ALA A 75 -5.36 10.03 -14.09
C ALA A 75 -3.94 10.25 -14.63
N LEU A 76 -3.31 9.20 -15.21
CA LEU A 76 -1.89 9.21 -15.54
C LEU A 76 -1.44 10.41 -16.40
N PRO A 77 -2.17 10.82 -17.46
CA PRO A 77 -1.76 12.00 -18.25
C PRO A 77 -1.69 13.28 -17.41
N TYR A 78 -2.62 13.46 -16.46
CA TYR A 78 -2.64 14.62 -15.58
C TYR A 78 -1.53 14.58 -14.52
N LEU A 79 -1.15 13.38 -14.07
CA LEU A 79 -0.02 13.21 -13.16
C LEU A 79 1.30 13.53 -13.87
N GLU A 80 1.44 13.14 -15.13
CA GLU A 80 2.59 13.48 -15.99
C GLU A 80 2.66 14.99 -16.24
N ASP A 81 1.55 15.64 -16.59
CA ASP A 81 1.49 17.08 -16.76
C ASP A 81 1.91 17.83 -15.48
N LEU A 82 1.45 17.38 -14.30
CA LEU A 82 1.83 17.97 -13.02
C LEU A 82 3.31 17.73 -12.71
N TYR A 83 3.83 16.56 -13.03
CA TYR A 83 5.24 16.23 -12.86
C TYR A 83 6.12 17.11 -13.76
N GLU A 84 5.77 17.28 -15.03
CA GLU A 84 6.53 18.16 -15.94
C GLU A 84 6.45 19.64 -15.54
N ALA A 85 5.31 20.08 -14.99
CA ALA A 85 5.15 21.46 -14.53
C ALA A 85 5.92 21.78 -13.24
N THR A 86 6.20 20.79 -12.39
CA THR A 86 6.78 21.00 -11.05
C THR A 86 8.16 20.38 -10.86
N HIS A 87 8.46 19.30 -11.59
CA HIS A 87 9.57 18.38 -11.38
C HIS A 87 9.68 17.83 -9.94
N GLU A 88 8.58 17.89 -9.18
CA GLU A 88 8.48 17.37 -7.82
C GLU A 88 7.85 15.97 -7.80
N ASN A 89 7.84 15.32 -6.63
CA ASN A 89 7.15 14.04 -6.47
C ASN A 89 5.64 14.19 -6.64
N VAL A 90 5.07 13.47 -7.60
CA VAL A 90 3.62 13.39 -7.82
C VAL A 90 3.14 12.02 -7.40
N GLN A 91 2.14 11.99 -6.53
CA GLN A 91 1.60 10.76 -5.95
C GLN A 91 0.09 10.74 -6.07
N MET A 92 -0.47 9.55 -6.28
CA MET A 92 -1.90 9.33 -6.28
C MET A 92 -2.25 8.20 -5.32
N ALA A 93 -3.25 8.46 -4.49
CA ALA A 93 -3.76 7.51 -3.52
C ALA A 93 -5.29 7.45 -3.55
N VAL A 94 -5.83 6.32 -3.15
CA VAL A 94 -7.26 6.11 -2.96
C VAL A 94 -7.56 5.85 -1.49
N ARG A 95 -8.77 6.20 -1.06
CA ARG A 95 -9.22 5.87 0.29
C ARG A 95 -9.70 4.41 0.34
N ASP A 96 -9.22 3.70 1.36
CA ASP A 96 -9.72 2.38 1.74
C ASP A 96 -10.03 2.39 3.25
N GLY A 97 -11.31 2.54 3.57
CA GLY A 97 -11.76 2.74 4.94
C GLY A 97 -11.19 4.02 5.57
N ALA A 98 -10.34 3.82 6.58
CA ALA A 98 -9.71 4.82 7.44
C ALA A 98 -8.26 5.15 7.03
N GLU A 99 -7.82 4.62 5.89
CA GLU A 99 -6.45 4.75 5.39
C GLU A 99 -6.45 5.21 3.93
N VAL A 100 -5.31 5.75 3.52
CA VAL A 100 -4.96 5.93 2.11
C VAL A 100 -4.11 4.75 1.64
N VAL A 101 -4.33 4.32 0.41
CA VAL A 101 -3.50 3.35 -0.31
C VAL A 101 -2.92 4.05 -1.52
N TYR A 102 -1.59 4.13 -1.58
CA TYR A 102 -0.90 4.73 -2.72
C TYR A 102 -0.96 3.78 -3.91
N ILE A 103 -1.48 4.26 -5.03
CA ILE A 103 -1.64 3.47 -6.25
C ILE A 103 -0.67 3.89 -7.35
N GLU A 104 -0.24 5.17 -7.39
CA GLU A 104 0.78 5.64 -8.33
C GLU A 104 1.77 6.60 -7.68
N TRP A 105 2.98 6.62 -8.24
CA TRP A 105 4.03 7.56 -7.89
C TRP A 105 4.94 7.85 -9.08
N LEU A 106 5.06 9.13 -9.43
CA LEU A 106 6.05 9.67 -10.34
C LEU A 106 7.08 10.46 -9.52
N SER A 107 8.36 10.07 -9.60
CA SER A 107 9.45 10.78 -8.93
C SER A 107 10.49 11.30 -9.91
N GLY A 108 10.91 12.54 -9.67
CA GLY A 108 12.02 13.14 -10.40
C GLY A 108 13.35 12.72 -9.80
N ARG A 109 14.40 12.60 -10.62
CA ARG A 109 15.77 12.27 -10.17
C ARG A 109 16.32 13.24 -9.12
N SER A 110 15.73 14.43 -8.99
CA SER A 110 16.12 15.50 -8.07
C SER A 110 15.09 15.79 -6.98
N ALA A 111 13.96 15.08 -6.94
CA ALA A 111 12.89 15.34 -5.98
C ALA A 111 13.26 14.86 -4.56
N VAL A 112 12.69 15.52 -3.53
CA VAL A 112 12.96 15.23 -2.11
C VAL A 112 12.77 13.74 -1.81
N GLY A 113 13.70 13.14 -1.07
CA GLY A 113 13.84 11.69 -0.85
C GLY A 113 12.77 10.99 0.00
N VAL A 114 11.51 11.43 -0.05
CA VAL A 114 10.39 10.70 0.57
C VAL A 114 10.00 9.56 -0.38
N ARG A 115 10.28 8.31 0.02
CA ARG A 115 9.92 7.14 -0.80
C ARG A 115 8.64 6.46 -0.33
N ILE A 116 7.48 6.86 -0.88
CA ILE A 116 6.19 6.19 -0.62
C ILE A 116 5.93 5.16 -1.71
N GLN A 117 6.14 3.88 -1.41
CA GLN A 117 5.97 2.81 -2.41
C GLN A 117 4.49 2.56 -2.76
N VAL A 118 4.23 2.17 -4.01
CA VAL A 118 2.91 1.70 -4.45
C VAL A 118 2.47 0.53 -3.55
N GLY A 119 1.20 0.56 -3.13
CA GLY A 119 0.62 -0.38 -2.17
C GLY A 119 0.83 0.00 -0.70
N ALA A 120 1.66 1.00 -0.38
CA ALA A 120 1.84 1.46 0.98
C ALA A 120 0.54 2.07 1.54
N ARG A 121 0.32 1.86 2.84
CA ARG A 121 -0.88 2.31 3.56
C ARG A 121 -0.51 3.32 4.64
N TRP A 122 -1.32 4.37 4.77
CA TRP A 122 -1.14 5.40 5.78
C TRP A 122 -2.48 5.88 6.35
N PRO A 123 -2.57 6.20 7.66
CA PRO A 123 -3.77 6.83 8.22
C PRO A 123 -4.10 8.16 7.52
N LEU A 124 -5.39 8.46 7.33
CA LEU A 124 -5.86 9.69 6.68
C LEU A 124 -5.26 10.97 7.30
N HIS A 125 -5.20 11.10 8.62
CA HIS A 125 -4.67 12.30 9.29
C HIS A 125 -3.16 12.51 9.14
N ALA A 126 -2.42 11.48 8.72
CA ALA A 126 -0.96 11.49 8.72
C ALA A 126 -0.37 11.97 7.38
N THR A 127 -1.20 12.25 6.37
CA THR A 127 -0.75 12.62 5.02
C THR A 127 -1.60 13.75 4.44
N GLY A 128 -1.00 14.60 3.59
CA GLY A 128 -1.76 15.66 2.91
C GLY A 128 -2.89 15.13 2.02
N VAL A 129 -2.64 14.05 1.28
CA VAL A 129 -3.66 13.37 0.46
C VAL A 129 -4.77 12.77 1.33
N GLY A 130 -4.43 12.21 2.49
CA GLY A 130 -5.40 11.65 3.43
C GLY A 130 -6.27 12.72 4.07
N LEU A 131 -5.71 13.88 4.43
CA LEU A 131 -6.46 15.04 4.92
C LEU A 131 -7.44 15.54 3.86
N ALA A 132 -7.01 15.67 2.60
CA ALA A 132 -7.90 16.06 1.50
C ALA A 132 -9.04 15.04 1.29
N LEU A 133 -8.73 13.74 1.32
CA LEU A 133 -9.74 12.68 1.19
C LEU A 133 -10.71 12.65 2.38
N LEU A 134 -10.24 12.94 3.60
CA LEU A 134 -11.08 13.03 4.80
C LEU A 134 -12.00 14.26 4.74
N ALA A 135 -11.47 15.42 4.31
CA ALA A 135 -12.23 16.66 4.19
C ALA A 135 -13.39 16.58 3.19
N HIS A 136 -13.26 15.75 2.15
CA HIS A 136 -14.30 15.48 1.16
C HIS A 136 -15.05 14.15 1.39
N GLY A 137 -14.79 13.47 2.51
CA GLY A 137 -15.53 12.29 2.93
C GLY A 137 -16.94 12.64 3.42
N ASP A 138 -17.80 11.62 3.56
CA ASP A 138 -19.12 11.83 4.16
C ASP A 138 -19.02 12.26 5.64
N PRO A 139 -20.01 12.99 6.18
CA PRO A 139 -19.96 13.48 7.56
C PRO A 139 -19.80 12.38 8.61
N ALA A 140 -20.32 11.18 8.35
CA ALA A 140 -20.23 10.05 9.27
C ALA A 140 -18.79 9.52 9.36
N LEU A 141 -18.09 9.43 8.24
CA LEU A 141 -16.66 9.11 8.18
C LEU A 141 -15.86 10.15 8.96
N GLN A 142 -16.08 11.44 8.72
CA GLN A 142 -15.37 12.51 9.43
C GLN A 142 -15.57 12.42 10.93
N GLU A 143 -16.82 12.21 11.38
CA GLU A 143 -17.12 12.08 12.80
C GLU A 143 -16.48 10.84 13.42
N SER A 144 -16.64 9.69 12.78
CA SER A 144 -16.10 8.43 13.28
C SER A 144 -14.56 8.48 13.35
N TYR A 145 -13.91 9.09 12.35
CA TYR A 145 -12.47 9.19 12.27
C TYR A 145 -11.90 10.16 13.31
N CYS A 146 -12.46 11.37 13.45
CA CYS A 146 -11.99 12.35 14.43
C CYS A 146 -12.22 11.91 15.88
N ARG A 147 -13.17 11.00 16.15
CA ARG A 147 -13.38 10.40 17.47
C ARG A 147 -12.47 9.21 17.76
N GLY A 148 -11.83 8.65 16.73
CA GLY A 148 -10.94 7.50 16.84
C GLY A 148 -9.56 7.86 17.39
N PRO A 149 -8.73 6.85 17.67
CA PRO A 149 -7.34 7.07 18.06
C PRO A 149 -6.51 7.64 16.90
N LEU A 150 -5.74 8.69 17.17
CA LEU A 150 -4.83 9.32 16.22
C LEU A 150 -3.38 9.12 16.67
N VAL A 151 -2.60 8.40 15.87
CA VAL A 151 -1.22 8.02 16.21
C VAL A 151 -0.26 9.13 15.78
N ALA A 152 0.65 9.54 16.67
CA ALA A 152 1.72 10.47 16.32
C ALA A 152 2.82 9.75 15.53
N PHE A 153 3.05 10.14 14.28
CA PHE A 153 4.20 9.68 13.48
C PHE A 153 5.36 10.67 13.52
N THR A 154 5.04 11.95 13.72
CA THR A 154 5.99 13.06 13.83
C THR A 154 5.50 14.06 14.88
N PRO A 155 6.35 15.01 15.33
CA PRO A 155 5.92 16.11 16.19
C PRO A 155 4.83 17.02 15.58
N TYR A 156 4.63 16.95 14.26
CA TYR A 156 3.66 17.77 13.53
C TYR A 156 2.37 17.01 13.18
N THR A 157 2.31 15.70 13.47
CA THR A 157 1.11 14.91 13.19
C THR A 157 -0.04 15.38 14.07
N ILE A 158 -1.19 15.69 13.45
CA ILE A 158 -2.39 16.13 14.19
C ILE A 158 -2.98 14.91 14.90
N THR A 159 -2.96 14.93 16.23
CA THR A 159 -3.49 13.86 17.08
C THR A 159 -4.72 14.26 17.91
N ASP A 160 -5.20 15.48 17.74
CA ASP A 160 -6.42 15.99 18.38
C ASP A 160 -7.58 16.00 17.37
N GLY A 161 -8.67 15.31 17.69
CA GLY A 161 -9.83 15.14 16.80
C GLY A 161 -10.55 16.45 16.49
N GLU A 162 -10.66 17.35 17.47
CA GLU A 162 -11.29 18.66 17.30
C GLU A 162 -10.43 19.59 16.42
N ARG A 163 -9.11 19.51 16.54
CA ARG A 163 -8.18 20.18 15.63
C ARG A 163 -8.21 19.59 14.23
N LEU A 164 -8.32 18.26 14.09
CA LEU A 164 -8.42 17.60 12.78
C LEU A 164 -9.70 17.96 12.03
N ARG A 165 -10.79 18.22 12.76
CA ARG A 165 -12.09 18.60 12.20
C ARG A 165 -12.18 20.05 11.72
N ARG A 166 -11.32 20.92 12.22
CA ARG A 166 -11.28 22.35 11.84
C ARG A 166 -10.53 22.56 10.54
#